data_AF-A0A1F3YB47-F1
#
_entry.id   AF-A0A1F3YB47-F1
#
_cell.length_a   1.000
_cell.length_b   1.000
_cell.length_c   1.000
_cell.angle_alpha   90.00
_cell.angle_beta   90.00
_cell.angle_gamma   90.00
#
_symmetry.space_group_name_H-M   'P 1'
#
loop_
_entity.id
_entity.type
_entity.pdbx_description
1 polymer ?
#
loop_
_entity_poly.entity_id
_entity_poly.type
_entity_poly.pdbx_seq_one_letter_code
_entity_poly.pdbx_strand_id
1 'polypeptide(L)'
;MGEETLIGLLKQRRVDFADFGWHEGLPDWTRLFGIQELASHMPPHPGIPVPGQPRGSRPAEWIPRETRAPLRGFMITQDGAKMEIVNISESGILIKSDILIPVGTELSFMIDSAVLPKGFAMKGRVARHAQSPIFRGFGIEFLALQDSQRKTIQEYVARQVKT
;
A
#
# COMPACT_ATOMS: atom_id res chain seq x y z
N MET A 1 -12.35 -22.30 14.25
CA MET A 1 -12.37 -23.49 13.36
C MET A 1 -11.01 -24.15 13.49
N GLY A 2 -10.94 -25.47 13.72
CA GLY A 2 -9.64 -26.15 13.85
C GLY A 2 -8.93 -26.28 12.50
N GLU A 3 -7.60 -26.30 12.51
CA GLU A 3 -6.75 -26.45 11.32
C GLU A 3 -7.13 -27.69 10.48
N GLU A 4 -7.39 -28.82 11.11
CA GLU A 4 -7.81 -30.06 10.43
C GLU A 4 -9.14 -29.91 9.68
N THR A 5 -10.08 -29.13 10.23
CA THR A 5 -11.36 -28.83 9.57
C THR A 5 -11.11 -27.99 8.32
N LEU A 6 -10.24 -26.99 8.40
CA LEU A 6 -9.92 -26.11 7.28
C LEU A 6 -9.19 -26.86 6.15
N ILE A 7 -8.24 -27.73 6.50
CA ILE A 7 -7.58 -28.63 5.54
C ILE A 7 -8.60 -29.57 4.89
N GLY A 8 -9.57 -30.09 5.65
CA GLY A 8 -10.67 -30.89 5.13
C GLY A 8 -11.51 -30.12 4.09
N LEU A 9 -11.83 -28.86 4.37
CA LEU A 9 -12.59 -28.00 3.46
C LEU A 9 -11.81 -27.67 2.19
N LEU A 10 -10.48 -27.43 2.29
CA LEU A 10 -9.60 -27.22 1.14
C LEU A 10 -9.53 -28.46 0.24
N LYS A 11 -9.35 -29.65 0.82
CA LYS A 11 -9.35 -30.92 0.08
C LYS A 11 -10.67 -31.20 -0.63
N GLN A 12 -11.78 -30.78 -0.03
CA GLN A 12 -13.12 -30.90 -0.60
C GLN A 12 -13.49 -29.77 -1.58
N ARG A 13 -12.58 -28.81 -1.83
CA ARG A 13 -12.83 -27.60 -2.65
C ARG A 13 -14.04 -26.79 -2.18
N ARG A 14 -14.32 -26.80 -0.88
CA ARG A 14 -15.39 -25.99 -0.26
C ARG A 14 -14.93 -24.58 0.12
N VAL A 15 -13.62 -24.38 0.13
CA VAL A 15 -12.92 -23.10 0.26
C VAL A 15 -11.77 -23.10 -0.76
N ASP A 16 -11.43 -21.93 -1.28
CA ASP A 16 -10.47 -21.72 -2.37
C ASP A 16 -9.34 -20.75 -1.96
N PHE A 17 -8.28 -20.67 -2.76
CA PHE A 17 -7.14 -19.78 -2.54
C PHE A 17 -7.54 -18.31 -2.40
N ALA A 18 -8.65 -17.92 -3.02
CA ALA A 18 -9.16 -16.56 -3.00
C ALA A 18 -9.90 -16.21 -1.70
N ASP A 19 -10.27 -17.20 -0.89
CA ASP A 19 -11.05 -17.00 0.34
C ASP A 19 -10.20 -16.42 1.47
N PHE A 20 -10.91 -15.87 2.46
CA PHE A 20 -10.32 -15.22 3.62
C PHE A 20 -10.47 -16.09 4.86
N GLY A 21 -9.42 -16.13 5.67
CA GLY A 21 -9.40 -16.72 6.99
C GLY A 21 -8.98 -15.69 8.04
N TRP A 22 -9.38 -15.96 9.27
CA TRP A 22 -8.94 -15.23 10.45
C TRP A 22 -8.63 -16.22 11.56
N HIS A 23 -7.53 -16.00 12.28
CA HIS A 23 -7.20 -16.73 13.50
C HIS A 23 -6.52 -15.83 14.52
N GLU A 24 -6.48 -16.29 15.76
CA GLU A 24 -5.81 -15.60 16.86
C GLU A 24 -4.32 -15.43 16.54
N GLY A 25 -3.84 -14.19 16.53
CA GLY A 25 -2.49 -13.82 16.09
C GLY A 25 -2.42 -13.02 14.79
N LEU A 26 -3.50 -12.97 13.99
CA LEU A 26 -3.57 -12.11 12.80
C LEU A 26 -4.27 -10.78 13.11
N PRO A 27 -3.72 -9.64 12.63
CA PRO A 27 -4.29 -8.31 12.90
C PRO A 27 -5.61 -8.05 12.14
N ASP A 28 -5.89 -8.80 11.07
CA ASP A 28 -7.11 -8.69 10.26
C ASP A 28 -7.35 -9.98 9.44
N TRP A 29 -8.51 -10.07 8.81
CA TRP A 29 -8.84 -11.10 7.83
C TRP A 29 -7.78 -11.16 6.74
N THR A 30 -7.16 -12.33 6.59
CA THR A 30 -6.06 -12.55 5.65
C THR A 30 -6.48 -13.62 4.65
N ARG A 31 -6.00 -13.51 3.41
CA ARG A 31 -6.27 -14.55 2.41
C ARG A 31 -5.63 -15.87 2.84
N LEU A 32 -6.32 -16.98 2.61
CA LEU A 32 -5.85 -18.29 3.06
C LEU A 32 -4.46 -18.66 2.49
N PHE A 33 -4.13 -18.25 1.26
CA PHE A 33 -2.79 -18.47 0.70
C PHE A 33 -1.68 -17.68 1.39
N GLY A 34 -2.03 -16.59 2.09
CA GLY A 34 -1.08 -15.74 2.81
C GLY A 34 -0.76 -16.23 4.22
N ILE A 35 -1.41 -17.31 4.66
CA ILE A 35 -1.18 -17.98 5.94
C ILE A 35 -0.16 -19.09 5.70
N GLN A 36 1.04 -18.94 6.25
CA GLN A 36 2.20 -19.80 5.93
C GLN A 36 1.94 -21.27 6.25
N GLU A 37 1.20 -21.52 7.33
CA GLU A 37 0.80 -22.83 7.82
C GLU A 37 -0.10 -23.57 6.81
N LEU A 38 -0.92 -22.82 6.07
CA LEU A 38 -1.86 -23.39 5.10
C LEU A 38 -1.27 -23.49 3.69
N ALA A 39 -0.22 -22.74 3.39
CA ALA A 39 0.39 -22.68 2.07
C ALA A 39 0.88 -24.07 1.57
N SER A 40 1.33 -24.94 2.48
CA SER A 40 1.78 -26.30 2.17
C SER A 40 0.65 -27.27 1.81
N HIS A 41 -0.59 -26.93 2.16
CA HIS A 41 -1.79 -27.73 1.92
C HIS A 41 -2.63 -27.21 0.75
N MET A 42 -2.21 -26.10 0.12
CA MET A 42 -2.92 -25.50 -1.00
C MET A 42 -2.71 -26.33 -2.28
N PRO A 43 -3.75 -26.50 -3.11
CA PRO A 43 -3.56 -27.01 -4.46
C PRO A 43 -2.67 -26.04 -5.25
N PRO A 44 -1.91 -26.53 -6.26
CA PRO A 44 -1.12 -25.66 -7.11
C PRO A 44 -2.03 -24.61 -7.77
N HIS A 45 -1.53 -23.37 -7.89
CA HIS A 45 -2.28 -22.29 -8.49
C HIS A 45 -2.76 -22.71 -9.89
N PRO A 46 -4.07 -22.61 -10.21
CA PRO A 46 -4.57 -23.05 -11.49
C PRO A 46 -3.87 -22.28 -12.61
N GLY A 47 -3.15 -23.00 -13.48
CA GLY A 47 -2.50 -22.42 -14.67
C GLY A 47 -3.49 -22.03 -15.78
N ILE A 48 -4.79 -22.09 -15.51
CA ILE A 48 -5.85 -21.76 -16.46
C ILE A 48 -6.11 -20.25 -16.33
N PRO A 49 -5.88 -19.46 -17.39
CA PRO A 49 -6.17 -18.03 -17.35
C PRO A 49 -7.66 -17.79 -17.12
N VAL A 50 -7.99 -16.85 -16.23
CA VAL A 50 -9.37 -16.41 -16.01
C VAL A 50 -9.90 -15.82 -17.33
N PRO A 51 -11.09 -16.24 -17.82
CA PRO A 51 -11.67 -15.66 -19.03
C PRO A 51 -11.79 -14.14 -18.91
N GLY A 52 -11.17 -13.41 -19.83
CA GLY A 52 -11.11 -11.94 -19.82
C GLY A 52 -9.81 -11.33 -19.29
N GLN A 53 -8.90 -12.14 -18.71
CA GLN A 53 -7.53 -11.69 -18.42
C GLN A 53 -6.64 -11.85 -19.67
N PRO A 54 -5.87 -10.83 -20.08
CA PRO A 54 -4.93 -10.96 -21.20
C PRO A 54 -3.95 -12.11 -20.97
N ARG A 55 -3.79 -13.01 -21.97
CA ARG A 55 -2.76 -14.06 -21.92
C ARG A 55 -1.39 -13.40 -21.71
N GLY A 56 -0.71 -13.78 -20.63
CA GLY A 56 0.62 -13.27 -20.31
C GLY A 56 0.69 -12.34 -19.10
N SER A 57 -0.42 -12.04 -18.42
CA SER A 57 -0.32 -11.55 -17.04
C SER A 57 0.26 -12.68 -16.20
N ARG A 58 1.58 -12.70 -16.03
CA ARG A 58 2.23 -13.34 -14.87
C ARG A 58 1.35 -13.03 -13.65
N PRO A 59 1.15 -13.97 -12.70
CA PRO A 59 0.54 -13.60 -11.41
C PRO A 59 1.23 -12.33 -11.00
N ALA A 60 0.47 -11.23 -10.83
CA ALA A 60 1.03 -9.90 -10.61
C ALA A 60 2.17 -10.12 -9.63
N GLU A 61 3.40 -9.98 -10.12
CA GLU A 61 4.60 -10.33 -9.38
C GLU A 61 4.37 -9.70 -8.01
N TRP A 62 4.47 -10.47 -6.93
CA TRP A 62 4.21 -9.92 -5.61
C TRP A 62 5.24 -8.81 -5.42
N ILE A 63 4.85 -7.58 -5.76
CA ILE A 63 5.63 -6.39 -5.51
C ILE A 63 5.33 -6.16 -4.04
N PRO A 64 6.30 -6.38 -3.13
CA PRO A 64 6.09 -6.05 -1.73
C PRO A 64 5.50 -4.64 -1.69
N ARG A 65 4.39 -4.45 -0.98
CA ARG A 65 3.87 -3.10 -0.79
C ARG A 65 5.03 -2.30 -0.24
N GLU A 66 5.41 -1.23 -0.94
CA GLU A 66 6.53 -0.43 -0.51
C GLU A 66 6.38 -0.09 0.95
N THR A 67 7.45 -0.31 1.71
CA THR A 67 7.45 -0.05 3.13
C THR A 67 7.12 1.42 3.36
N ARG A 68 6.06 1.65 4.13
CA ARG A 68 5.57 3.00 4.43
C ARG A 68 5.97 3.39 5.84
N ALA A 69 6.52 4.59 6.00
CA ALA A 69 6.83 5.16 7.28
C ALA A 69 5.82 6.27 7.64
N PRO A 70 5.35 6.35 8.90
CA PRO A 70 4.49 7.45 9.32
C PRO A 70 5.29 8.76 9.28
N LEU A 71 4.79 9.79 8.61
CA LEU A 71 5.49 11.08 8.48
C LEU A 71 4.64 12.19 9.07
N ARG A 72 5.03 12.71 10.24
CA ARG A 72 4.41 13.90 10.83
C ARG A 72 4.87 15.13 10.06
N GLY A 73 3.95 15.79 9.38
CA GLY A 73 4.23 16.97 8.59
C GLY A 73 3.05 17.35 7.72
N PHE A 74 3.28 18.33 6.86
CA PHE A 74 2.26 18.86 5.97
C PHE A 74 2.77 18.92 4.53
N MET A 75 1.86 18.63 3.61
CA MET A 75 2.01 19.02 2.22
C MET A 75 1.53 20.46 2.07
N ILE A 76 2.33 21.30 1.40
CA ILE A 76 1.98 22.68 1.03
C ILE A 76 1.94 22.75 -0.49
N THR A 77 0.76 23.03 -1.04
CA THR A 77 0.55 23.16 -2.49
C THR A 77 0.86 24.58 -2.98
N GLN A 78 0.90 24.81 -4.30
CA GLN A 78 1.25 26.11 -4.88
C GLN A 78 0.29 27.24 -4.52
N ASP A 79 -0.99 26.94 -4.30
CA ASP A 79 -1.99 27.92 -3.85
C ASP A 79 -1.92 28.20 -2.34
N GLY A 80 -0.97 27.56 -1.64
CA GLY A 80 -0.78 27.69 -0.20
C GLY A 80 -1.63 26.74 0.64
N ALA A 81 -2.46 25.88 0.05
CA ALA A 81 -3.24 24.92 0.82
C ALA A 81 -2.32 23.93 1.54
N LYS A 82 -2.58 23.75 2.84
CA LYS A 82 -1.80 22.92 3.77
C LYS A 82 -2.61 21.69 4.16
N MET A 83 -2.06 20.50 3.92
CA MET A 83 -2.74 19.22 4.17
C MET A 83 -1.86 18.27 4.97
N GLU A 84 -2.44 17.51 5.90
CA GLU A 84 -1.70 16.62 6.79
C GLU A 84 -1.20 15.37 6.05
N ILE A 85 0.08 15.03 6.25
CA ILE A 85 0.66 13.79 5.73
C ILE A 85 0.45 12.67 6.76
N VAL A 86 -0.03 11.51 6.30
CA VAL A 86 -0.20 10.31 7.13
C VAL A 86 1.08 9.47 7.10
N ASN A 87 1.54 9.15 5.90
CA ASN A 87 2.73 8.33 5.69
C ASN A 87 3.40 8.65 4.35
N ILE A 88 4.64 8.21 4.24
CA ILE A 88 5.49 8.34 3.05
C ILE A 88 6.15 6.98 2.73
N SER A 89 6.35 6.72 1.45
CA SER A 89 7.17 5.63 0.90
C SER A 89 8.05 6.17 -0.22
N GLU A 90 8.84 5.31 -0.85
CA GLU A 90 9.69 5.70 -1.98
C GLU A 90 8.90 6.13 -3.22
N SER A 91 7.69 5.60 -3.41
CA SER A 91 6.81 5.94 -4.53
C SER A 91 5.84 7.07 -4.24
N GLY A 92 5.60 7.44 -2.98
CA GLY A 92 4.54 8.42 -2.73
C GLY A 92 4.21 8.73 -1.28
N ILE A 93 3.18 9.56 -1.12
CA ILE A 93 2.65 9.99 0.17
C ILE A 93 1.15 9.73 0.27
N LEU A 94 0.67 9.52 1.49
CA LEU A 94 -0.75 9.50 1.80
C LEU A 94 -1.12 10.77 2.54
N ILE A 95 -2.13 11.48 2.05
CA ILE A 95 -2.58 12.77 2.57
C ILE A 95 -3.94 12.59 3.22
N LYS A 96 -4.13 13.16 4.41
CA LYS A 96 -5.43 13.31 5.06
C LYS A 96 -6.11 14.58 4.58
N SER A 97 -7.33 14.45 4.06
CA SER A 97 -8.13 15.60 3.62
C SER A 97 -9.58 15.19 3.44
N ASP A 98 -10.49 16.06 3.89
CA ASP A 98 -11.92 15.95 3.60
C ASP A 98 -12.24 16.37 2.16
N ILE A 99 -11.39 17.22 1.59
CA ILE A 99 -11.47 17.68 0.19
C ILE A 99 -10.60 16.75 -0.65
N LEU A 100 -11.25 15.98 -1.52
CA LEU A 100 -10.56 15.06 -2.42
C LEU A 100 -10.17 15.77 -3.71
N ILE A 101 -8.89 15.67 -4.06
CA ILE A 101 -8.39 16.08 -5.37
C ILE A 101 -8.69 14.95 -6.37
N PRO A 102 -9.15 15.23 -7.60
CA PRO A 102 -9.41 14.20 -8.60
C PRO A 102 -8.21 13.28 -8.86
N VAL A 103 -8.46 12.00 -9.11
CA VAL A 103 -7.42 11.04 -9.52
C VAL A 103 -6.89 11.44 -10.90
N GLY A 104 -5.57 11.33 -11.08
CA GLY A 104 -4.87 11.76 -12.29
C GLY A 104 -4.36 13.20 -12.23
N THR A 105 -4.83 14.03 -11.29
CA THR A 105 -4.34 15.41 -11.13
C THR A 105 -2.87 15.42 -10.74
N GLU A 106 -2.06 16.15 -11.50
CA GLU A 106 -0.67 16.43 -11.18
C GLU A 106 -0.56 17.65 -10.26
N LEU A 107 0.32 17.55 -9.26
CA LEU A 107 0.51 18.55 -8.22
C LEU A 107 2.00 18.84 -8.06
N SER A 108 2.34 20.12 -7.95
CA SER A 108 3.62 20.57 -7.42
C SER A 108 3.40 21.02 -5.98
N PHE A 109 4.18 20.50 -5.05
CA PHE A 109 4.02 20.74 -3.62
C PHE A 109 5.35 20.71 -2.88
N MET A 110 5.38 21.22 -1.65
CA MET A 110 6.49 21.10 -0.72
C MET A 110 6.07 20.25 0.48
N ILE A 111 7.01 19.50 1.04
CA ILE A 111 6.83 18.84 2.33
C ILE A 111 7.45 19.71 3.42
N ASP A 112 6.63 20.07 4.40
CA ASP A 112 7.03 20.73 5.65
C ASP A 112 7.02 19.70 6.79
N SER A 113 8.21 19.30 7.23
CA SER A 113 8.39 18.33 8.32
C SER A 113 9.68 18.61 9.07
N ALA A 114 9.69 18.34 10.38
CA ALA A 114 10.88 18.51 11.21
C ALA A 114 11.98 17.45 10.93
N VAL A 115 11.62 16.33 10.30
CA VAL A 115 12.54 15.20 10.05
C VAL A 115 13.06 15.15 8.61
N LEU A 116 12.52 15.98 7.72
CA LEU A 116 12.99 16.12 6.34
C LEU A 116 13.65 17.48 6.13
N PRO A 117 14.54 17.63 5.14
CA PRO A 117 15.13 18.92 4.80
C PRO A 117 14.05 19.97 4.49
N LYS A 118 14.28 21.22 4.92
CA LYS A 118 13.37 22.33 4.59
C LYS A 118 13.27 22.52 3.08
N GLY A 119 12.08 22.88 2.59
CA GLY A 119 11.85 23.17 1.17
C GLY A 119 11.92 21.93 0.29
N PHE A 120 11.50 20.77 0.79
CA PHE A 120 11.50 19.51 0.06
C PHE A 120 10.40 19.53 -1.03
N ALA A 121 10.70 20.19 -2.15
CA ALA A 121 9.78 20.42 -3.26
C ALA A 121 9.68 19.18 -4.16
N MET A 122 8.46 18.79 -4.49
CA MET A 122 8.17 17.54 -5.21
C MET A 122 7.07 17.75 -6.25
N LYS A 123 7.05 16.85 -7.22
CA LYS A 123 5.94 16.69 -8.16
C LYS A 123 5.35 15.30 -8.02
N GLY A 124 4.03 15.23 -8.01
CA GLY A 124 3.32 13.97 -7.92
C GLY A 124 1.98 14.00 -8.61
N ARG A 125 1.36 12.84 -8.73
CA ARG A 125 0.04 12.64 -9.31
C ARG A 125 -0.86 11.96 -8.30
N VAL A 126 -2.09 12.43 -8.16
CA VAL A 126 -3.10 11.74 -7.34
C VAL A 126 -3.38 10.38 -7.96
N ALA A 127 -2.93 9.31 -7.31
CA ALA A 127 -3.03 7.95 -7.84
C ALA A 127 -4.31 7.24 -7.38
N ARG A 128 -4.83 7.60 -6.20
CA ARG A 128 -6.05 6.99 -5.64
C ARG A 128 -6.67 7.87 -4.56
N HIS A 129 -7.97 7.71 -4.36
CA HIS A 129 -8.61 8.11 -3.11
C HIS A 129 -8.45 7.01 -2.06
N ALA A 130 -8.39 7.42 -0.80
CA ALA A 130 -8.31 6.52 0.33
C ALA A 130 -9.46 6.85 1.28
N GLN A 131 -10.26 5.84 1.58
CA GLN A 131 -11.41 5.95 2.44
C GLN A 131 -11.41 4.78 3.41
N SER A 132 -11.47 5.11 4.70
CA SER A 132 -11.73 4.18 5.79
C SER A 132 -12.71 4.83 6.76
N PRO A 133 -13.30 4.06 7.70
CA PRO A 133 -14.23 4.61 8.69
C PRO A 133 -13.66 5.77 9.52
N ILE A 134 -12.33 5.85 9.65
CA ILE A 134 -11.63 6.83 10.51
C ILE A 134 -10.82 7.85 9.71
N PHE A 135 -10.74 7.70 8.38
CA PHE A 135 -9.82 8.46 7.55
C PHE A 135 -10.36 8.65 6.14
N ARG A 136 -10.34 9.89 5.67
CA ARG A 136 -10.54 10.25 4.28
C ARG A 136 -9.31 11.01 3.77
N GLY A 137 -8.94 10.72 2.54
CA GLY A 137 -7.77 11.32 1.94
C GLY A 137 -7.46 10.77 0.56
N PHE A 138 -6.23 10.98 0.12
CA PHE A 138 -5.78 10.52 -1.18
C PHE A 138 -4.28 10.21 -1.18
N GLY A 139 -3.90 9.25 -2.02
CA GLY A 139 -2.51 8.88 -2.25
C GLY A 139 -1.94 9.65 -3.44
N ILE A 140 -0.78 10.24 -3.25
CA ILE A 140 0.00 10.88 -4.32
C ILE A 140 1.18 9.98 -4.64
N GLU A 141 1.34 9.64 -5.92
CA GLU A 141 2.51 8.99 -6.48
C GLU A 141 3.52 10.06 -6.93
N PHE A 142 4.80 9.89 -6.65
CA PHE A 142 5.85 10.82 -7.09
C PHE A 142 6.14 10.61 -8.58
N LEU A 143 6.11 11.70 -9.36
CA LEU A 143 6.38 11.65 -10.80
C LEU A 143 7.88 11.74 -11.12
N ALA A 144 8.61 12.56 -10.35
CA ALA A 144 10.04 12.73 -10.51
C ALA A 144 10.67 13.02 -9.14
N LEU A 145 11.47 12.08 -8.66
CA LEU A 145 12.35 12.29 -7.51
C LEU A 145 13.76 12.53 -8.01
N GLN A 146 14.40 13.58 -7.51
CA GLN A 146 15.85 13.69 -7.62
C GLN A 146 16.51 12.58 -6.77
N ASP A 147 17.70 12.13 -7.16
CA ASP A 147 18.39 11.05 -6.43
C ASP A 147 18.65 11.41 -4.97
N SER A 148 18.95 12.68 -4.69
CA SER A 148 19.10 13.20 -3.33
C SER A 148 17.80 13.06 -2.52
N GLN A 149 16.65 13.33 -3.14
CA GLN A 149 15.33 13.22 -2.50
C GLN A 149 14.96 11.77 -2.26
N ARG A 150 15.15 10.91 -3.27
CA ARG A 150 14.93 9.46 -3.15
C ARG A 150 15.76 8.89 -2.00
N LYS A 151 17.06 9.20 -1.96
CA LYS A 151 17.95 8.76 -0.88
C LYS A 151 17.49 9.25 0.49
N THR A 152 17.07 10.52 0.59
CA THR A 152 16.54 11.07 1.85
C THR A 152 15.29 10.31 2.33
N ILE A 153 14.36 10.01 1.43
CA ILE A 153 13.14 9.26 1.74
C ILE A 153 13.49 7.82 2.13
N GLN A 154 14.37 7.15 1.38
CA GLN A 154 14.83 5.79 1.66
C GLN A 154 15.46 5.69 3.05
N GLU A 155 16.38 6.59 3.38
CA GLU A 155 17.02 6.63 4.70
C GLU A 155 16.00 6.87 5.82
N TYR A 156 15.03 7.76 5.59
CA TYR A 156 13.97 8.02 6.55
C TYR A 156 13.11 6.77 6.79
N VAL A 157 12.62 6.14 5.73
CA VAL A 157 11.80 4.93 5.81
C VAL A 157 12.56 3.80 6.49
N ALA A 158 13.82 3.58 6.10
CA ALA A 158 14.66 2.54 6.70
C ALA A 158 14.91 2.73 8.21
N ARG A 159 14.99 3.98 8.70
CA ARG A 159 15.11 4.26 10.14
C ARG A 159 13.84 3.91 10.90
N GLN A 160 12.67 4.21 10.36
CA GLN A 160 11.39 3.96 11.04
C GLN A 160 11.05 2.46 11.15
N VAL A 161 11.53 1.63 10.22
CA VAL A 161 11.25 0.18 10.19
C VAL A 161 12.12 -0.60 11.17
N LYS A 162 13.27 -0.04 11.58
CA LYS A 162 14.19 -0.68 12.54
C LYS A 162 13.83 -0.40 14.01
N THR A 163 12.78 0.38 14.26
CA THR A 163 12.36 0.82 15.60
C THR A 163 11.09 0.09 15.99
#